data_AF-A0A9D1EWP9-F1
#
_entry.id   AF-A0A9D1EWP9-F1
#
_cell.length_a   1.000
_cell.length_b   1.000
_cell.length_c   1.000
_cell.angle_alpha   90.00
_cell.angle_beta   90.00
_cell.angle_gamma   90.00
#
_symmetry.space_group_name_H-M   'P 1'
#
loop_
_entity.id
_entity.type
_entity.pdbx_description
1 polymer ?
#
loop_
_entity_poly.entity_id
_entity_poly.type
_entity_poly.pdbx_seq_one_letter_code
_entity_poly.pdbx_strand_id
1 'polypeptide(L)'
;MEILNEAFKGKEYDSYSTNTISEKLVGCQIHGSYIGLNSVYLIELFANLSRQIDKGVQEKYLNWLYSDDVTIHYAGVKLREFSNIDINVLYRLLFHISKFECFDDIFAAGIKQLASKYCMDGLWNFGNAFSVQKLSDTWRNEKIKICDHSVLAWVAKLS
;
A
#
# COMPACT_ATOMS: atom_id res chain seq x y z
N MET A 1 -9.91 7.82 13.14
CA MET A 1 -9.02 8.92 13.56
C MET A 1 -8.41 8.67 14.93
N GLU A 2 -9.24 8.54 15.97
CA GLU A 2 -8.75 8.38 17.36
C GLU A 2 -7.86 7.15 17.57
N ILE A 3 -8.22 6.01 16.97
CA ILE A 3 -7.41 4.78 17.00
C ILE A 3 -6.01 5.00 16.39
N LEU A 4 -5.90 5.72 15.26
CA LEU A 4 -4.60 6.03 14.64
C LEU A 4 -3.78 6.97 15.53
N ASN A 5 -4.41 8.00 16.09
CA ASN A 5 -3.72 8.97 16.93
C ASN A 5 -3.15 8.32 18.19
N GLU A 6 -3.91 7.46 18.86
CA GLU A 6 -3.43 6.74 20.03
C GLU A 6 -2.39 5.66 19.66
N ALA A 7 -2.58 4.95 18.54
CA ALA A 7 -1.60 3.98 18.04
C ALA A 7 -0.23 4.59 17.72
N PHE A 8 -0.19 5.86 17.29
CA PHE A 8 1.02 6.58 16.87
C PHE A 8 1.32 7.84 17.71
N LYS A 9 0.84 7.86 18.95
CA LYS A 9 1.09 8.95 19.90
C LYS A 9 2.57 9.06 20.26
N GLY A 10 3.24 7.92 20.38
CA GLY A 10 4.68 7.79 20.56
C GLY A 10 5.47 7.92 19.25
N LYS A 11 6.68 7.37 19.22
CA LYS A 11 7.50 7.30 18.00
C LYS A 11 7.17 6.08 17.14
N GLU A 12 6.76 4.99 17.77
CA GLU A 12 6.49 3.71 17.14
C GLU A 12 5.02 3.32 17.30
N TYR A 13 4.60 2.32 16.54
CA TYR A 13 3.27 1.74 16.65
C TYR A 13 3.08 1.04 18.01
N ASP A 14 2.00 1.39 18.71
CA ASP A 14 1.64 0.80 20.00
C ASP A 14 0.39 -0.10 19.88
N SER A 15 0.61 -1.41 19.89
CA SER A 15 -0.46 -2.42 19.82
C SER A 15 -1.32 -2.46 21.09
N TYR A 16 -0.74 -2.16 22.26
CA TYR A 16 -1.47 -2.13 23.52
C TYR A 16 -2.44 -0.96 23.57
N SER A 17 -1.94 0.24 23.25
CA SER A 17 -2.78 1.44 23.14
C SER A 17 -3.86 1.27 22.07
N THR A 18 -3.52 0.68 20.91
CA THR A 18 -4.48 0.36 19.86
C THR A 18 -5.60 -0.55 20.37
N ASN A 19 -5.28 -1.68 21.00
CA ASN A 19 -6.30 -2.58 21.52
C ASN A 19 -7.14 -1.93 22.63
N THR A 20 -6.50 -1.16 23.52
CA THR A 20 -7.19 -0.46 24.61
C THR A 20 -8.21 0.55 24.08
N ILE A 21 -7.84 1.37 23.09
CA ILE A 21 -8.77 2.36 22.51
C ILE A 21 -9.85 1.69 21.67
N SER A 22 -9.51 0.62 20.96
CA SER A 22 -10.49 -0.15 20.19
C SER A 22 -11.51 -0.85 21.06
N GLU A 23 -11.10 -1.47 22.16
CA GLU A 23 -12.03 -2.10 23.10
C GLU A 23 -13.02 -1.07 23.66
N LYS A 24 -12.56 0.16 23.93
CA LYS A 24 -13.42 1.26 24.37
C LYS A 24 -14.40 1.74 23.29
N LEU A 25 -13.96 1.84 22.04
CA LEU A 25 -14.74 2.43 20.95
C LEU A 25 -15.70 1.43 20.28
N VAL A 26 -15.24 0.20 20.08
CA VAL A 26 -15.95 -0.82 19.29
C VAL A 26 -16.17 -2.13 20.07
N GLY A 27 -15.72 -2.23 21.32
CA GLY A 27 -15.96 -3.39 22.17
C GLY A 27 -15.10 -4.61 21.85
N CYS A 28 -14.05 -4.47 21.04
CA CYS A 28 -13.16 -5.58 20.70
C CYS A 28 -11.71 -5.14 20.46
N GLN A 29 -10.80 -6.09 20.64
CA GLN A 29 -9.39 -5.95 20.26
C GLN A 29 -9.25 -6.14 18.75
N ILE A 30 -8.44 -5.31 18.11
CA ILE A 30 -8.34 -5.28 16.64
C ILE A 30 -6.98 -5.70 16.11
N HIS A 31 -5.93 -5.65 16.93
CA HIS A 31 -4.57 -5.85 16.44
C HIS A 31 -4.36 -7.27 15.87
N GLY A 32 -3.72 -7.35 14.70
CA GLY A 32 -3.43 -8.63 14.01
C GLY A 32 -4.64 -9.37 13.44
N SER A 33 -5.82 -8.74 13.40
CA SER A 33 -7.09 -9.36 12.96
C SER A 33 -7.64 -8.74 11.65
N TYR A 34 -8.83 -9.15 11.22
CA TYR A 34 -9.53 -8.59 10.04
C TYR A 34 -9.62 -7.05 10.09
N ILE A 35 -9.84 -6.52 11.30
CA ILE A 35 -9.99 -5.10 11.61
C ILE A 35 -8.67 -4.45 12.04
N GLY A 36 -7.53 -5.13 11.89
CA GLY A 36 -6.21 -4.60 12.18
C GLY A 36 -5.84 -3.42 11.26
N LEU A 37 -5.03 -2.49 11.78
CA LEU A 37 -4.64 -1.28 11.04
C LEU A 37 -3.79 -1.58 9.80
N ASN A 38 -3.21 -2.77 9.70
CA ASN A 38 -2.46 -3.29 8.55
C ASN A 38 -3.33 -4.15 7.60
N SER A 39 -4.66 -4.12 7.69
CA SER A 39 -5.54 -4.78 6.72
C SER A 39 -5.75 -3.91 5.48
N VAL A 40 -5.91 -4.53 4.30
CA VAL A 40 -6.21 -3.81 3.04
C VAL A 40 -7.40 -2.86 3.21
N TYR A 41 -8.45 -3.30 3.92
CA TYR A 41 -9.67 -2.52 4.11
C TYR A 41 -9.46 -1.27 4.98
N LEU A 42 -8.65 -1.37 6.04
CA LEU A 42 -8.36 -0.20 6.87
C LEU A 42 -7.39 0.76 6.18
N ILE A 43 -6.43 0.24 5.41
CA ILE A 43 -5.57 1.07 4.57
C ILE A 43 -6.42 1.87 3.58
N GLU A 44 -7.37 1.23 2.91
CA GLU A 44 -8.30 1.90 1.99
C GLU A 44 -9.16 2.96 2.70
N LEU A 45 -9.72 2.62 3.86
CA LEU A 45 -10.52 3.55 4.65
C LEU A 45 -9.72 4.80 5.03
N PHE A 46 -8.51 4.62 5.57
CA PHE A 46 -7.65 5.73 5.99
C PHE A 46 -7.14 6.53 4.82
N ALA A 47 -6.84 5.89 3.69
CA ALA A 47 -6.48 6.56 2.45
C ALA A 47 -7.60 7.49 1.95
N ASN A 48 -8.86 7.06 2.02
CA ASN A 48 -10.00 7.90 1.64
C ASN A 48 -10.27 9.05 2.63
N LEU A 49 -9.78 8.92 3.86
CA LEU A 49 -9.87 9.93 4.91
C LEU A 49 -8.57 10.71 5.11
N SER A 50 -7.57 10.55 4.22
CA SER A 50 -6.21 11.05 4.44
C SER A 50 -6.15 12.54 4.77
N ARG A 51 -6.95 13.35 4.09
CA ARG A 51 -7.07 14.81 4.34
C ARG A 51 -7.52 15.19 5.76
N GLN A 52 -8.11 14.25 6.50
CA GLN A 52 -8.55 14.44 7.90
C GLN A 52 -7.51 13.91 8.90
N ILE A 53 -6.48 13.22 8.42
CA ILE A 53 -5.39 12.68 9.24
C ILE A 53 -4.26 13.71 9.26
N ASP A 54 -3.79 14.06 10.45
CA ASP A 54 -2.61 14.91 10.60
C ASP A 54 -1.41 14.29 9.86
N LYS A 55 -0.65 15.13 9.13
CA LYS A 55 0.47 14.67 8.31
C LYS A 55 1.49 13.85 9.10
N GLY A 56 1.81 14.24 10.34
CA GLY A 56 2.75 13.50 11.18
C GLY A 56 2.23 12.11 11.58
N VAL A 57 0.91 11.94 11.71
CA VAL A 57 0.29 10.64 11.95
C VAL A 57 0.29 9.80 10.68
N GLN A 58 0.03 10.39 9.51
CA GLN A 58 0.15 9.71 8.22
C GLN A 58 1.57 9.16 8.04
N GLU A 59 2.60 9.97 8.31
CA GLU A 59 4.00 9.59 8.17
C GLU A 59 4.35 8.39 9.06
N LYS A 60 3.95 8.42 10.34
CA LYS A 60 4.20 7.29 11.26
C LYS A 60 3.48 6.02 10.81
N TYR A 61 2.24 6.15 10.37
CA TYR A 61 1.44 5.03 9.88
C TYR A 61 2.07 4.38 8.64
N LEU A 62 2.45 5.18 7.64
CA LEU A 62 3.06 4.68 6.42
C LEU A 62 4.46 4.09 6.65
N ASN A 63 5.28 4.70 7.51
CA ASN A 63 6.57 4.14 7.91
C ASN A 63 6.40 2.79 8.62
N TRP A 64 5.39 2.67 9.47
CA TRP A 64 5.06 1.39 10.11
C TRP A 64 4.62 0.34 9.08
N LEU A 65 3.73 0.67 8.15
CA LEU A 65 3.32 -0.22 7.06
C LEU A 65 4.50 -0.66 6.18
N TYR A 66 5.52 0.19 6.01
CA TYR A 66 6.71 -0.07 5.21
C TYR A 66 7.85 -0.77 5.99
N SER A 67 7.64 -1.10 7.27
CA SER A 67 8.62 -1.82 8.08
C SER A 67 8.71 -3.31 7.72
N ASP A 68 9.84 -3.95 8.05
CA ASP A 68 10.09 -5.37 7.76
C ASP A 68 9.18 -6.33 8.57
N ASP A 69 8.63 -5.85 9.68
CA ASP A 69 7.82 -6.66 10.61
C ASP A 69 6.33 -6.63 10.30
N VAL A 70 5.89 -5.80 9.35
CA VAL A 70 4.47 -5.63 9.02
C VAL A 70 4.10 -6.36 7.75
N THR A 71 3.27 -7.39 7.91
CA THR A 71 2.57 -8.04 6.80
C THR A 71 1.20 -7.38 6.62
N ILE A 72 0.83 -7.05 5.39
CA ILE A 72 -0.49 -6.50 5.06
C ILE A 72 -1.53 -7.63 5.04
N HIS A 73 -2.48 -7.63 5.99
CA HIS A 73 -3.55 -8.64 6.05
C HIS A 73 -4.45 -8.59 4.82
N TYR A 74 -4.93 -9.76 4.38
CA TYR A 74 -5.65 -10.00 3.10
C TYR A 74 -4.84 -9.85 1.82
N ALA A 75 -3.63 -9.29 1.89
CA ALA A 75 -2.67 -9.32 0.80
C ALA A 75 -1.55 -10.34 1.04
N GLY A 76 -1.19 -10.61 2.31
CA GLY A 76 -0.16 -11.58 2.66
C GLY A 76 1.25 -11.14 2.25
N VAL A 77 1.46 -9.82 2.11
CA VAL A 77 2.69 -9.25 1.55
C VAL A 77 3.30 -8.25 2.53
N LYS A 78 4.63 -8.12 2.49
CA LYS A 78 5.36 -7.06 3.19
C LYS A 78 5.70 -5.97 2.21
N LEU A 79 5.26 -4.74 2.46
CA LEU A 79 5.51 -3.63 1.54
C LEU A 79 7.01 -3.37 1.35
N ARG A 80 7.87 -3.68 2.33
CA ARG A 80 9.32 -3.52 2.20
C ARG A 80 9.93 -4.39 1.08
N GLU A 81 9.26 -5.48 0.69
CA GLU A 81 9.69 -6.41 -0.35
C GLU A 81 9.05 -6.10 -1.73
N PHE A 82 9.01 -4.82 -2.12
CA PHE A 82 8.38 -4.31 -3.37
C PHE A 82 8.57 -5.20 -4.60
N SER A 83 9.77 -5.76 -4.77
CA SER A 83 10.15 -6.54 -5.96
C SER A 83 9.50 -7.92 -6.03
N ASN A 84 9.00 -8.45 -4.92
CA ASN A 84 8.51 -9.82 -4.76
C ASN A 84 6.98 -9.90 -4.64
N ILE A 85 6.30 -8.75 -4.63
CA ILE A 85 4.85 -8.66 -4.52
C ILE A 85 4.23 -8.84 -5.90
N ASP A 86 3.16 -9.64 -6.00
CA ASP A 86 2.35 -9.71 -7.21
C ASP A 86 1.91 -8.31 -7.67
N ILE A 87 2.05 -8.03 -8.95
CA ILE A 87 1.94 -6.66 -9.46
C ILE A 87 0.52 -6.10 -9.30
N ASN A 88 -0.52 -6.94 -9.39
CA ASN A 88 -1.90 -6.50 -9.19
C ASN A 88 -2.15 -6.18 -7.71
N VAL A 89 -1.62 -6.99 -6.80
CA VAL A 89 -1.67 -6.73 -5.36
C VAL A 89 -0.93 -5.44 -5.03
N LEU A 90 0.27 -5.26 -5.58
CA LEU A 90 1.09 -4.07 -5.37
C LEU A 90 0.39 -2.81 -5.88
N TYR A 91 -0.14 -2.84 -7.11
CA TYR A 91 -0.89 -1.70 -7.66
C TYR A 91 -2.11 -1.35 -6.84
N ARG A 92 -2.90 -2.35 -6.40
CA ARG A 92 -4.07 -2.10 -5.55
C ARG A 92 -3.67 -1.42 -4.24
N LEU A 93 -2.61 -1.91 -3.59
CA LEU A 93 -2.10 -1.30 -2.35
C LEU A 93 -1.57 0.12 -2.59
N LEU A 94 -0.71 0.29 -3.59
CA LEU A 94 -0.13 1.57 -3.96
C LEU A 94 -1.20 2.62 -4.32
N PHE A 95 -2.27 2.21 -4.99
CA PHE A 95 -3.38 3.11 -5.33
C PHE A 95 -4.05 3.74 -4.11
N HIS A 96 -4.16 2.99 -3.01
CA HIS A 96 -4.69 3.54 -1.76
C HIS A 96 -3.60 4.34 -1.03
N ILE A 97 -2.39 3.79 -0.93
CA ILE A 97 -1.29 4.43 -0.17
C ILE A 97 -0.84 5.74 -0.83
N SER A 98 -0.98 5.91 -2.15
CA SER A 98 -0.66 7.16 -2.83
C SER A 98 -1.58 8.34 -2.50
N LYS A 99 -2.70 8.10 -1.82
CA LYS A 99 -3.62 9.16 -1.36
C LYS A 99 -3.15 9.89 -0.11
N PHE A 100 -2.11 9.39 0.55
CA PHE A 100 -1.49 10.03 1.71
C PHE A 100 -0.44 11.04 1.24
N GLU A 101 -0.34 12.17 1.92
CA GLU A 101 0.53 13.29 1.49
C GLU A 101 2.02 12.96 1.58
N CYS A 102 2.39 12.03 2.46
CA CYS A 102 3.78 11.59 2.68
C CYS A 102 4.18 10.36 1.84
N PHE A 103 3.35 9.97 0.87
CA PHE A 103 3.59 8.79 0.04
C PHE A 103 4.94 8.83 -0.67
N ASP A 104 5.20 9.91 -1.42
CA ASP A 104 6.38 10.00 -2.27
C ASP A 104 7.68 9.91 -1.45
N ASP A 105 7.74 10.61 -0.32
CA ASP A 105 8.92 10.61 0.56
C ASP A 105 9.24 9.22 1.12
N ILE A 106 8.21 8.46 1.53
CA ILE A 106 8.37 7.14 2.17
C ILE A 106 8.63 6.05 1.13
N PHE A 107 7.97 6.11 -0.03
CA PHE A 107 7.98 5.04 -1.01
C PHE A 107 8.90 5.28 -2.22
N ALA A 108 9.58 6.43 -2.31
CA ALA A 108 10.48 6.79 -3.41
C ALA A 108 11.46 5.67 -3.80
N ALA A 109 12.08 5.01 -2.81
CA ALA A 109 13.02 3.92 -3.06
C ALA A 109 12.35 2.72 -3.73
N GLY A 110 11.18 2.30 -3.26
CA GLY A 110 10.39 1.22 -3.85
C GLY A 110 9.91 1.56 -5.27
N ILE A 111 9.45 2.79 -5.49
CA ILE A 111 9.05 3.28 -6.81
C ILE A 111 10.25 3.34 -7.77
N LYS A 112 11.43 3.74 -7.31
CA LYS A 112 12.66 3.72 -8.13
C LYS A 112 13.07 2.31 -8.52
N GLN A 113 12.94 1.33 -7.61
CA GLN A 113 13.19 -0.07 -7.93
C GLN A 113 12.20 -0.58 -8.98
N LEU A 114 10.91 -0.25 -8.84
CA LEU A 114 9.91 -0.55 -9.86
C LEU A 114 10.31 0.07 -11.21
N ALA A 115 10.59 1.37 -11.24
CA ALA A 115 10.94 2.10 -12.46
C ALA A 115 12.17 1.50 -13.17
N SER A 116 13.14 0.94 -12.44
CA SER A 116 14.31 0.27 -13.06
C SER A 116 13.97 -1.01 -13.83
N LYS A 117 12.77 -1.57 -13.64
CA LYS A 117 12.26 -2.74 -14.38
C LYS A 117 11.54 -2.35 -15.68
N TYR A 118 11.41 -1.06 -15.97
CA TYR A 118 10.88 -0.58 -17.24
C TYR A 118 11.82 -0.92 -18.41
N CYS A 119 11.29 -1.54 -19.46
CA CYS A 119 11.99 -1.75 -20.73
C CYS A 119 11.69 -0.60 -21.70
N MET A 120 12.68 -0.25 -22.53
CA MET A 120 12.56 0.84 -23.52
C MET A 120 11.48 0.60 -24.59
N ASP A 121 11.03 -0.65 -24.78
CA ASP A 121 9.94 -0.99 -25.70
C ASP A 121 8.53 -0.64 -25.14
N GLY A 122 8.46 0.08 -24.02
CA GLY A 122 7.20 0.47 -23.38
C GLY A 122 6.60 -0.59 -22.46
N LEU A 123 7.29 -1.74 -22.31
CA LEU A 123 6.85 -2.85 -21.48
C LEU A 123 7.61 -2.88 -20.16
N TRP A 124 6.93 -3.19 -19.07
CA TRP A 124 7.61 -3.48 -17.81
C TRP A 124 8.11 -4.93 -17.83
N ASN A 125 9.41 -5.14 -17.68
CA ASN A 125 10.04 -6.45 -17.68
C ASN A 125 10.43 -6.84 -16.25
N PHE A 126 9.56 -7.62 -15.60
CA PHE A 126 9.78 -8.08 -14.23
C PHE A 126 10.61 -9.38 -14.15
N GLY A 127 11.18 -9.86 -15.26
CA GLY A 127 12.03 -11.06 -15.32
C GLY A 127 11.29 -12.39 -15.09
N ASN A 128 12.04 -13.50 -15.09
CA ASN A 128 11.51 -14.86 -14.84
C ASN A 128 11.04 -15.10 -13.39
N ALA A 129 11.29 -14.16 -12.47
CA ALA A 129 10.89 -14.26 -11.07
C ALA A 129 9.39 -13.96 -10.84
N PHE A 130 8.70 -13.39 -11.83
CA PHE A 130 7.25 -13.26 -11.83
C PHE A 130 6.61 -14.51 -12.42
N SER A 131 6.20 -15.45 -11.56
CA SER A 131 5.42 -16.64 -11.95
C SER A 131 3.95 -16.33 -12.25
N VAL A 132 3.54 -15.06 -12.17
CA VAL A 132 2.18 -14.59 -12.41
C VAL A 132 2.16 -13.58 -13.55
N GLN A 133 1.24 -13.84 -14.48
CA GLN A 133 0.89 -13.16 -15.73
C GLN A 133 1.84 -12.05 -16.21
N LYS A 134 2.59 -12.34 -17.28
CA LYS A 134 3.26 -11.32 -18.10
C LYS A 134 2.23 -10.24 -18.46
N LEU A 135 2.57 -8.99 -18.22
CA LEU A 135 1.75 -7.80 -18.50
C LEU A 135 1.47 -7.59 -20.01
N SER A 136 1.58 -8.61 -20.86
CA SER A 136 1.43 -8.44 -22.30
C SER A 136 0.99 -9.66 -23.12
N ASP A 137 0.23 -10.62 -22.57
CA ASP A 137 -0.51 -11.54 -23.45
C ASP A 137 -1.94 -11.06 -23.75
N THR A 138 -2.44 -10.10 -22.96
CA THR A 138 -3.82 -9.62 -22.95
C THR A 138 -4.07 -8.30 -23.70
N TRP A 139 -3.02 -7.53 -24.03
CA TRP A 139 -3.15 -6.24 -24.73
C TRP A 139 -3.76 -6.35 -26.15
N ARG A 140 -3.77 -7.56 -26.73
CA ARG A 140 -4.40 -7.84 -28.03
C ARG A 140 -5.93 -7.90 -27.98
N ASN A 141 -6.55 -7.84 -26.79
CA ASN A 141 -8.00 -7.88 -26.61
C ASN A 141 -8.54 -6.48 -26.22
N GLU A 142 -9.27 -5.83 -27.14
CA GLU A 142 -9.81 -4.48 -26.95
C GLU A 142 -10.75 -4.33 -25.74
N LYS A 143 -11.50 -5.38 -25.37
CA LYS A 143 -12.39 -5.33 -24.19
C LYS A 143 -11.63 -5.25 -22.86
N ILE A 144 -10.42 -5.81 -22.81
CA ILE A 144 -9.59 -5.88 -21.59
C ILE A 144 -8.65 -4.67 -21.49
N LYS A 145 -8.38 -4.00 -22.61
CA LYS A 145 -7.60 -2.76 -22.71
C LYS A 145 -8.13 -1.64 -21.78
N ILE A 146 -9.43 -1.64 -21.48
CA ILE A 146 -10.07 -0.69 -20.56
C ILE A 146 -9.66 -0.94 -19.09
N CYS A 147 -9.25 -2.17 -18.76
CA CYS A 147 -8.82 -2.60 -17.42
C CYS A 147 -7.29 -2.72 -17.31
N ASP A 148 -6.53 -2.34 -18.34
CA ASP A 148 -5.07 -2.42 -18.31
C ASP A 148 -4.49 -1.25 -17.51
N HIS A 149 -4.21 -1.51 -16.23
CA HIS A 149 -3.69 -0.53 -15.27
C HIS A 149 -2.28 -0.02 -15.60
N SER A 150 -1.62 -0.55 -16.63
CA SER A 150 -0.34 -0.03 -17.14
C SER A 150 -0.47 1.40 -17.71
N VAL A 151 -1.67 1.82 -18.15
CA VAL A 151 -1.95 3.21 -18.55
C VAL A 151 -1.97 4.16 -17.34
N LEU A 152 -2.39 3.70 -16.15
CA LEU A 152 -2.41 4.54 -14.93
C LEU A 152 -1.01 4.76 -14.34
N ALA A 153 -0.10 3.79 -14.49
CA ALA A 153 1.32 3.96 -14.15
C ALA A 153 2.01 5.04 -15.00
N TRP A 154 1.48 5.34 -16.20
CA TRP A 154 1.95 6.44 -17.05
C TRP A 154 1.34 7.79 -16.67
N VAL A 155 0.08 7.82 -16.22
CA VAL A 155 -0.58 9.04 -15.71
C VAL A 155 0.07 9.56 -14.42
N ALA A 156 0.59 8.66 -13.57
CA ALA A 156 1.34 9.05 -12.37
C ALA A 156 2.70 9.74 -12.66
N LYS A 157 3.12 9.81 -13.93
CA LYS A 157 4.40 10.40 -14.36
C LYS A 157 4.25 11.73 -15.10
N LEU A 158 3.02 12.25 -15.24
CA LEU A 158 2.71 13.50 -15.98
C LEU A 158 2.09 14.60 -15.10
N SER A 159 2.25 14.52 -13.78
CA SER A 159 1.95 15.59 -12.82
C SER A 159 3.18 15.95 -12.01
#